data_AF-A0A5Q0QD08-F1
#
_entry.id   AF-A0A5Q0QD08-F1
#
_cell.length_a   1.000
_cell.length_b   1.000
_cell.length_c   1.000
_cell.angle_alpha   90.00
_cell.angle_beta   90.00
_cell.angle_gamma   90.00
#
_symmetry.space_group_name_H-M   'P 1'
#
loop_
_entity.id
_entity.type
_entity.pdbx_description
1 polymer ?
#
loop_
_entity_poly.entity_id
_entity_poly.type
_entity_poly.pdbx_seq_one_letter_code
_entity_poly.pdbx_strand_id
1 'polypeptide(L)'
;MKLKIMTFAIVLLGMIICQTAKSQEIVDSILTVDAADDSIVFETLSYPEQGTVAFRGDLAKYYNLPRAAIDRKLSGQLAASFVIDIDGKLKDVVIIKDLGYGTGKELKKALQFLSKRHQWTKAIVNGKLVNVRHTITFSISSGPF
;
A
#
# COMPACT_ATOMS: atom_id res chain seq x y z
N MET A 1 50.00 -36.01 18.93
CA MET A 1 49.24 -35.66 20.16
C MET A 1 49.55 -34.20 20.50
N LYS A 2 48.66 -33.22 20.63
CA LYS A 2 47.20 -33.10 20.64
C LYS A 2 46.88 -31.69 20.08
N LEU A 3 46.08 -31.59 19.03
CA LEU A 3 44.73 -31.02 19.10
C LEU A 3 44.67 -29.54 19.55
N LYS A 4 44.59 -28.59 18.61
CA LYS A 4 43.68 -27.43 18.71
C LYS A 4 43.05 -27.16 17.36
N ILE A 5 42.12 -28.05 17.02
CA ILE A 5 41.06 -27.98 15.99
C ILE A 5 40.08 -26.81 16.23
N MET A 6 40.47 -25.77 16.99
CA MET A 6 39.54 -24.81 17.59
C MET A 6 39.55 -23.41 16.97
N THR A 7 40.16 -23.23 15.80
CA THR A 7 40.05 -21.96 15.05
C THR A 7 39.27 -22.12 13.74
N PHE A 8 39.09 -23.36 13.25
CA PHE A 8 38.33 -23.63 12.03
C PHE A 8 36.81 -23.60 12.24
N ALA A 9 36.34 -23.70 13.50
CA ALA A 9 34.93 -23.63 13.85
C ALA A 9 34.33 -22.21 13.77
N ILE A 10 35.15 -21.15 13.76
CA ILE A 10 34.67 -19.76 13.73
C ILE A 10 34.43 -19.28 12.30
N VAL A 11 35.16 -19.82 11.32
CA VAL A 11 34.97 -19.46 9.90
C VAL A 11 33.70 -20.10 9.31
N LEU A 12 33.23 -21.21 9.89
CA LEU A 12 32.04 -21.93 9.45
C LEU A 12 30.70 -21.35 9.96
N LEU A 13 30.73 -20.41 10.93
CA LEU A 13 29.54 -19.68 11.37
C LEU A 13 29.34 -18.35 10.61
N GLY A 14 30.36 -17.88 9.88
CA GLY A 14 30.29 -16.64 9.09
C GLY A 14 29.59 -16.78 7.74
N MET A 15 29.41 -18.00 7.22
CA MET A 15 28.80 -18.26 5.92
C MET A 15 27.27 -18.46 5.96
N ILE A 16 26.64 -18.38 7.14
CA ILE A 16 25.17 -18.58 7.29
C ILE A 16 24.39 -17.25 7.21
N ILE A 17 25.06 -16.10 7.16
CA ILE A 17 24.36 -14.81 6.91
C ILE A 17 24.13 -14.59 5.40
N CYS A 18 24.60 -15.48 4.53
CA CYS A 18 24.45 -15.37 3.07
C CYS A 18 23.15 -15.99 2.52
N GLN A 19 22.09 -16.12 3.33
CA GLN A 19 20.77 -16.55 2.85
C GLN A 19 19.63 -15.67 3.40
N THR A 20 19.62 -14.38 3.05
CA THR A 20 18.36 -13.66 2.84
C THR A 20 18.39 -12.73 1.61
N ALA A 21 19.32 -12.92 0.68
CA ALA A 21 19.32 -12.23 -0.63
C ALA A 21 18.58 -13.05 -1.70
N LYS A 22 17.47 -13.69 -1.34
CA LYS A 22 16.74 -14.58 -2.26
C LYS A 22 15.22 -14.48 -2.08
N SER A 23 14.67 -13.28 -2.27
CA SER A 23 13.24 -13.13 -2.59
C SER A 23 12.88 -11.73 -3.12
N GLN A 24 13.68 -11.13 -4.00
CA GLN A 24 13.35 -9.82 -4.57
C GLN A 24 13.38 -9.78 -6.11
N GLU A 25 13.51 -10.91 -6.81
CA GLU A 25 13.53 -10.93 -8.29
C GLU A 25 12.26 -11.49 -8.93
N ILE A 26 11.38 -12.17 -8.17
CA ILE A 26 10.06 -12.61 -8.70
C ILE A 26 9.09 -11.41 -8.81
N VAL A 27 9.36 -10.31 -8.12
CA VAL A 27 8.46 -9.15 -8.05
C VAL A 27 8.56 -8.25 -9.30
N ASP A 28 9.67 -8.28 -10.04
CA ASP A 28 9.89 -7.41 -11.20
C ASP A 28 9.21 -7.90 -12.50
N SER A 29 8.70 -9.13 -12.53
CA SER A 29 7.88 -9.61 -13.67
C SER A 29 6.40 -9.22 -13.55
N ILE A 30 5.95 -8.71 -12.40
CA ILE A 30 4.58 -8.24 -12.24
C ILE A 30 4.54 -6.77 -12.65
N LEU A 31 4.20 -6.52 -13.92
CA LEU A 31 3.95 -5.18 -14.47
C LEU A 31 3.03 -4.41 -13.51
N THR A 32 3.54 -3.32 -12.95
CA THR A 32 2.75 -2.36 -12.20
C THR A 32 2.40 -1.21 -13.13
N VAL A 33 1.11 -1.03 -13.37
CA VAL A 33 0.55 -0.01 -14.27
C VAL A 33 -0.20 1.04 -13.46
N ASP A 34 -0.20 2.28 -13.93
CA ASP A 34 -0.99 3.35 -13.30
C ASP A 34 -2.43 3.31 -13.83
N ALA A 35 -3.42 3.38 -12.92
CA ALA A 35 -4.83 3.34 -13.31
C ALA A 35 -5.28 4.53 -14.18
N ALA A 36 -4.49 5.60 -14.21
CA ALA A 36 -4.78 6.84 -14.94
C ALA A 36 -3.96 6.96 -16.24
N ASP A 37 -3.21 5.93 -16.63
CA ASP A 37 -2.43 5.94 -17.86
C ASP A 37 -3.31 5.59 -19.08
N ASP A 38 -3.63 6.61 -19.87
CA ASP A 38 -4.47 6.48 -21.07
C ASP A 38 -3.80 5.67 -22.21
N SER A 39 -2.49 5.40 -22.13
CA SER A 39 -1.79 4.57 -23.10
C SER A 39 -2.05 3.07 -22.91
N ILE A 40 -2.62 2.69 -21.76
CA ILE A 40 -2.86 1.31 -21.37
C ILE A 40 -4.35 0.97 -21.53
N VAL A 41 -4.63 0.00 -22.40
CA VAL A 41 -5.99 -0.51 -22.60
C VAL A 41 -6.24 -1.67 -21.64
N PHE A 42 -7.13 -1.45 -20.67
CA PHE A 42 -7.56 -2.49 -19.74
C PHE A 42 -8.68 -3.33 -20.35
N GLU A 43 -8.50 -4.64 -20.40
CA GLU A 43 -9.59 -5.59 -20.66
C GLU A 43 -10.53 -5.69 -19.45
N THR A 44 -9.94 -5.64 -18.26
CA THR A 44 -10.66 -5.53 -16.99
C THR A 44 -9.96 -4.51 -16.11
N LEU A 45 -10.71 -3.50 -15.67
CA LEU A 45 -10.22 -2.47 -14.76
C LEU A 45 -10.33 -2.96 -13.32
N SER A 46 -9.37 -2.58 -12.48
CA SER A 46 -9.45 -2.84 -11.05
C SER A 46 -10.42 -1.88 -10.35
N TYR A 47 -11.35 -2.44 -9.58
CA TYR A 47 -12.39 -1.70 -8.87
C TYR A 47 -12.78 -2.43 -7.57
N PRO A 48 -13.22 -1.75 -6.49
CA PRO A 48 -13.68 -2.42 -5.29
C PRO A 48 -14.93 -3.26 -5.57
N GLU A 49 -14.96 -4.52 -5.14
CA GLU A 49 -16.11 -5.43 -5.41
C GLU A 49 -17.43 -4.90 -4.83
N GLN A 50 -17.36 -4.23 -3.68
CA GLN A 50 -18.52 -3.61 -3.02
C GLN A 50 -18.86 -2.22 -3.58
N GLY A 51 -18.09 -1.74 -4.56
CA GLY A 51 -18.25 -0.44 -5.19
C GLY A 51 -17.41 0.68 -4.56
N THR A 52 -17.07 1.69 -5.37
CA THR A 52 -16.28 2.85 -4.89
C THR A 52 -17.02 3.66 -3.84
N VAL A 53 -18.36 3.73 -3.92
CA VAL A 53 -19.17 4.43 -2.92
C VAL A 53 -19.05 3.76 -1.55
N ALA A 54 -19.18 2.44 -1.48
CA ALA A 54 -19.02 1.69 -0.24
C ALA A 54 -17.59 1.81 0.31
N PHE A 55 -16.58 1.66 -0.56
CA PHE A 55 -15.18 1.82 -0.18
C PHE A 55 -14.88 3.21 0.40
N ARG A 56 -15.35 4.28 -0.25
CA ARG A 56 -15.20 5.67 0.25
C ARG A 56 -15.98 5.91 1.54
N GLY A 57 -17.18 5.36 1.66
CA GLY A 57 -17.98 5.46 2.89
C GLY A 57 -17.29 4.79 4.07
N ASP A 58 -16.77 3.58 3.88
CA ASP A 58 -16.00 2.88 4.90
C ASP A 58 -14.69 3.61 5.23
N LEU A 59 -14.00 4.17 4.23
CA LEU A 59 -12.83 5.00 4.48
C LEU A 59 -13.15 6.18 5.39
N ALA A 60 -14.23 6.91 5.11
CA ALA A 60 -14.67 8.00 5.97
C ALA A 60 -15.05 7.54 7.38
N LYS A 61 -15.68 6.36 7.49
CA LYS A 61 -16.08 5.76 8.78
C LYS A 61 -14.88 5.32 9.64
N TYR A 62 -13.83 4.80 9.02
CA TYR A 62 -12.64 4.30 9.73
C TYR A 62 -11.51 5.34 9.84
N TYR A 63 -11.63 6.45 9.13
CA TYR A 63 -10.73 7.58 9.29
C TYR A 63 -11.02 8.32 10.59
N ASN A 64 -10.02 8.36 11.47
CA ASN A 64 -10.10 9.15 12.70
C ASN A 64 -9.35 10.46 12.49
N LEU A 65 -10.06 11.58 12.55
CA LEU A 65 -9.42 12.88 12.49
C LEU A 65 -8.64 13.13 13.80
N PRO A 66 -7.31 13.36 13.76
CA PRO A 66 -6.53 13.60 14.97
C PRO A 66 -7.00 14.84 15.73
N ARG A 67 -6.97 14.79 17.07
CA ARG A 67 -7.32 15.96 17.93
C ARG A 67 -6.51 17.20 17.57
N ALA A 68 -5.20 17.04 17.33
CA ALA A 68 -4.33 18.13 16.90
C ALA A 68 -4.79 18.82 15.59
N ALA A 69 -5.44 18.09 14.67
CA ALA A 69 -6.01 18.64 13.46
C ALA A 69 -7.32 19.39 13.73
N ILE A 70 -8.13 18.89 14.67
CA ILE A 70 -9.39 19.52 15.12
C ILE A 70 -9.10 20.84 15.82
N ASP A 71 -8.15 20.86 16.77
CA ASP A 71 -7.77 22.05 17.54
C ASP A 71 -7.27 23.18 16.63
N ARG A 72 -6.68 22.81 15.49
CA ARG A 72 -6.18 23.72 14.45
C ARG A 72 -7.20 24.04 13.36
N LYS A 73 -8.42 23.52 13.46
CA LYS A 73 -9.51 23.69 12.48
C LYS A 73 -9.03 23.39 11.06
N LEU A 74 -8.24 22.32 10.89
CA LEU A 74 -7.72 21.95 9.59
C LEU A 74 -8.87 21.54 8.66
N SER A 75 -8.82 22.10 7.46
CA SER A 75 -9.65 21.73 6.33
C SER A 75 -8.77 21.65 5.08
N GLY A 76 -9.00 20.63 4.25
CA GLY A 76 -8.19 20.41 3.06
C GLY A 76 -8.33 19.02 2.48
N GLN A 77 -7.48 18.72 1.50
CA GLN A 77 -7.44 17.42 0.84
C GLN A 77 -6.13 16.69 1.11
N LEU A 78 -6.26 15.44 1.52
CA LEU A 78 -5.21 14.44 1.58
C LEU A 78 -5.22 13.62 0.29
N ALA A 79 -4.07 13.07 -0.08
CA ALA A 79 -3.95 12.14 -1.20
C ALA A 79 -3.06 10.96 -0.82
N ALA A 80 -3.48 9.77 -1.19
CA ALA A 80 -2.73 8.54 -0.98
C ALA A 80 -2.70 7.71 -2.27
N SER A 81 -1.56 7.08 -2.52
CA SER A 81 -1.39 6.06 -3.54
C SER A 81 -1.35 4.68 -2.90
N PHE A 82 -1.88 3.68 -3.59
CA PHE A 82 -1.77 2.29 -3.19
C PHE A 82 -1.80 1.40 -4.43
N VAL A 83 -1.28 0.18 -4.28
CA VAL A 83 -1.26 -0.80 -5.36
C VAL A 83 -2.29 -1.88 -5.07
N ILE A 84 -3.11 -2.21 -6.06
CA ILE A 84 -3.92 -3.43 -6.07
C ILE A 84 -3.11 -4.53 -6.73
N ASP A 85 -2.86 -5.60 -5.98
CA ASP A 85 -2.13 -6.77 -6.45
C ASP A 85 -2.94 -7.60 -7.44
N ILE A 86 -2.29 -8.56 -8.11
CA ILE A 86 -2.93 -9.57 -8.95
C ILE A 86 -3.95 -10.44 -8.19
N ASP A 87 -3.88 -10.44 -6.86
CA ASP A 87 -4.83 -11.10 -5.97
C ASP A 87 -6.04 -10.22 -5.59
N GLY A 88 -6.12 -8.99 -6.10
CA GLY A 88 -7.21 -8.08 -5.76
C GLY A 88 -7.08 -7.47 -4.36
N LYS A 89 -5.86 -7.47 -3.80
CA LYS A 89 -5.57 -6.95 -2.46
C LYS A 89 -4.86 -5.60 -2.54
N LEU A 90 -5.26 -4.69 -1.67
CA LEU A 90 -4.64 -3.38 -1.51
C LEU A 90 -3.34 -3.51 -0.68
N LYS A 91 -2.23 -3.06 -1.24
CA LYS A 91 -0.90 -3.02 -0.62
C LYS A 91 -0.17 -1.71 -0.92
N ASP A 92 1.01 -1.56 -0.33
CA ASP A 92 1.96 -0.47 -0.64
C ASP A 92 1.35 0.93 -0.54
N VAL A 93 0.64 1.20 0.56
CA VAL A 93 0.04 2.51 0.82
C VAL A 93 1.10 3.57 1.08
N VAL A 94 1.14 4.58 0.22
CA VAL A 94 2.02 5.75 0.28
C VAL A 94 1.17 7.01 0.37
N ILE A 95 1.48 7.91 1.32
CA ILE A 95 0.82 9.21 1.40
C ILE A 95 1.54 10.16 0.44
N ILE A 96 0.81 10.68 -0.55
CA ILE A 96 1.32 11.65 -1.53
C ILE A 96 1.17 13.07 -1.00
N LYS A 97 0.03 13.36 -0.37
CA LYS A 97 -0.28 14.67 0.20
C LYS A 97 -0.78 14.52 1.62
N ASP A 98 0.00 15.07 2.55
CA ASP A 98 -0.35 15.18 3.97
C ASP A 98 -0.60 16.65 4.34
N LEU A 99 -1.54 16.88 5.25
CA LEU A 99 -1.81 18.19 5.85
C LEU A 99 -1.05 18.37 7.18
N GLY A 100 -0.34 17.34 7.63
CA GLY A 100 0.44 17.33 8.87
C GLY A 100 -0.40 16.90 10.09
N TYR A 101 0.10 17.13 11.30
CA TYR A 101 -0.64 16.86 12.55
C TYR A 101 -1.17 15.42 12.71
N GLY A 102 -0.55 14.46 12.02
CA GLY A 102 -0.94 13.05 12.03
C GLY A 102 -2.06 12.68 11.04
N THR A 103 -2.53 13.60 10.19
CA THR A 103 -3.64 13.32 9.26
C THR A 103 -3.31 12.24 8.24
N GLY A 104 -2.10 12.25 7.67
CA GLY A 104 -1.64 11.22 6.74
C GLY A 104 -1.41 9.87 7.41
N LYS A 105 -0.96 9.87 8.67
CA LYS A 105 -0.79 8.63 9.46
C LYS A 105 -2.12 7.91 9.67
N GLU A 106 -3.16 8.64 10.07
CA GLU A 106 -4.50 8.06 10.23
C GLU A 106 -5.12 7.63 8.90
N LEU A 107 -4.87 8.37 7.80
CA LEU A 107 -5.32 7.96 6.47
C LEU A 107 -4.66 6.64 6.04
N LYS A 108 -3.34 6.52 6.22
CA LYS A 108 -2.61 5.28 5.91
C LYS A 108 -3.16 4.09 6.72
N LYS A 109 -3.41 4.30 8.01
CA LYS A 109 -3.96 3.28 8.90
C LYS A 109 -5.37 2.86 8.47
N ALA A 110 -6.23 3.81 8.09
CA ALA A 110 -7.57 3.51 7.60
C ALA A 110 -7.52 2.68 6.31
N LEU A 111 -6.68 3.04 5.33
CA LEU A 111 -6.49 2.26 4.10
C LEU A 111 -5.94 0.85 4.36
N GLN A 112 -4.95 0.73 5.26
CA GLN A 112 -4.44 -0.58 5.68
C GLN A 112 -5.51 -1.44 6.36
N PHE A 113 -6.42 -0.83 7.12
CA PHE A 113 -7.53 -1.56 7.72
C PHE A 113 -8.53 -2.01 6.65
N LEU A 114 -8.86 -1.15 5.68
CA LEU A 114 -9.74 -1.49 4.56
C LEU A 114 -9.17 -2.61 3.67
N SER A 115 -7.84 -2.72 3.54
CA SER A 115 -7.21 -3.81 2.78
C SER A 115 -7.63 -5.21 3.23
N LYS A 116 -8.08 -5.35 4.50
CA LYS A 116 -8.54 -6.62 5.08
C LYS A 116 -10.04 -6.86 4.92
N ARG A 117 -10.81 -5.84 4.52
CA ARG A 117 -12.28 -5.86 4.46
C ARG A 117 -12.83 -5.72 3.05
N HIS A 118 -12.04 -5.13 2.15
CA HIS A 118 -12.40 -4.90 0.76
C HIS A 118 -11.51 -5.74 -0.14
N GLN A 119 -12.15 -6.49 -1.03
CA GLN A 119 -11.50 -7.11 -2.18
C GLN A 119 -11.73 -6.23 -3.41
N TRP A 120 -10.79 -6.30 -4.34
CA TRP A 120 -10.83 -5.55 -5.59
C TRP A 120 -10.82 -6.53 -6.76
N THR A 121 -11.55 -6.16 -7.80
CA THR A 121 -11.45 -6.82 -9.10
C THR A 121 -10.01 -6.74 -9.59
N LYS A 122 -9.51 -7.87 -10.08
CA LYS A 122 -8.17 -8.00 -10.64
C LYS A 122 -8.12 -7.32 -12.00
N ALA A 123 -7.06 -6.58 -12.28
CA ALA A 123 -6.91 -5.96 -13.59
C ALA A 123 -6.28 -6.92 -14.60
N ILE A 124 -6.74 -6.83 -15.84
CA ILE A 124 -6.22 -7.60 -16.96
C ILE A 124 -5.84 -6.64 -18.08
N VAL A 125 -4.60 -6.76 -18.55
CA VAL A 125 -4.05 -6.01 -19.69
C VAL A 125 -3.36 -7.02 -20.61
N ASN A 126 -3.74 -7.05 -21.88
CA ASN A 126 -3.19 -7.98 -22.88
C ASN A 126 -3.23 -9.46 -22.41
N GLY A 127 -4.36 -9.89 -21.83
CA GLY A 127 -4.57 -11.22 -21.28
C GLY A 127 -3.73 -11.57 -20.03
N LYS A 128 -3.00 -10.60 -19.45
CA LYS A 128 -2.17 -10.81 -18.27
C LYS A 128 -2.71 -10.06 -17.06
N LEU A 129 -2.64 -10.71 -15.90
CA LEU A 129 -2.88 -10.07 -14.61
C LEU A 129 -1.76 -9.06 -14.31
N VAL A 130 -2.15 -7.85 -13.92
CA VAL A 130 -1.22 -6.76 -13.64
C VAL A 130 -1.52 -6.11 -12.29
N ASN A 131 -0.49 -5.56 -11.67
CA ASN A 131 -0.65 -4.72 -10.49
C ASN A 131 -1.11 -3.34 -10.93
N VAL A 132 -2.09 -2.76 -10.24
CA VAL A 132 -2.60 -1.44 -10.60
C VAL A 132 -2.38 -0.45 -9.47
N ARG A 133 -1.68 0.63 -9.75
CA ARG A 133 -1.54 1.76 -8.84
C ARG A 133 -2.76 2.67 -8.95
N HIS A 134 -3.43 2.87 -7.83
CA HIS A 134 -4.54 3.78 -7.67
C HIS A 134 -4.13 4.97 -6.81
N THR A 135 -4.76 6.11 -7.06
CA THR A 135 -4.63 7.31 -6.21
C THR A 135 -6.01 7.73 -5.73
N ILE A 136 -6.16 7.91 -4.42
CA ILE A 136 -7.38 8.41 -3.81
C ILE A 136 -7.15 9.75 -3.14
N THR A 137 -8.09 10.67 -3.38
CA THR A 137 -8.19 11.95 -2.66
C THR A 137 -9.27 11.86 -1.58
N PHE A 138 -8.95 12.39 -0.41
CA PHE A 138 -9.80 12.38 0.78
C PHE A 138 -9.85 13.77 1.41
N SER A 139 -11.03 14.37 1.42
CA SER A 139 -11.25 15.70 1.97
C SER A 139 -11.62 15.62 3.45
N ILE A 140 -11.01 16.49 4.26
CA ILE A 140 -11.36 16.67 5.67
C ILE A 140 -11.79 18.12 5.90
N SER A 141 -12.73 18.32 6.83
CA SER A 141 -13.09 19.64 7.34
C SER A 141 -13.42 19.53 8.82
N SER A 142 -12.76 20.35 9.64
CA SER A 142 -13.02 20.42 11.09
C SER A 142 -13.50 21.80 11.57
N GLY A 143 -13.55 22.78 10.66
CA GLY A 143 -14.11 24.10 10.92
C GLY A 143 -15.62 24.19 10.66
N PRO A 144 -16.31 25.20 11.22
CA PRO A 144 -17.69 25.51 10.86
C PRO A 144 -17.76 25.86 9.37
N PHE A 145 -18.76 25.30 8.69
CA PHE A 145 -19.07 25.53 7.29
C PHE A 145 -19.49 26.97 7.01
#